data_AF-A0A1F6D7W5-F1
#
_entry.id   AF-A0A1F6D7W5-F1
#
_cell.length_a   1.000
_cell.length_b   1.000
_cell.length_c   1.000
_cell.angle_alpha   90.00
_cell.angle_beta   90.00
_cell.angle_gamma   90.00
#
_symmetry.space_group_name_H-M   'P 1'
#
loop_
_entity.id
_entity.type
_entity.pdbx_description
1 polymer ?
#
loop_
_entity_poly.entity_id
_entity_poly.type
_entity_poly.pdbx_seq_one_letter_code
_entity_poly.pdbx_strand_id
1 'polypeptide(L)'
;MGSVKESVPNFLLRKPSRPFNPYVGWNTYADKQIVFQYDEPIMRWDAHPRGVIIESHKAELSVNGNETALRTPIEGSDFMWYGHCKGFLARRGNTFLLNDADLLYEGEWDDWRSHPEGVVIYKEHTLYLNGGGDVLYTGDLEAWEWDGHLEGVIVQYQDQILLNGKTQLYKGEFDTWLAHPRGVIVQQGNRLILNTQKVVYEGEITEWASHPDGVIMKKDNLWIFYAL
;
A
#
# COMPACT_ATOMS: atom_id res chain seq x y z
N MET A 1 29.66 11.17 -32.41
CA MET A 1 29.42 11.14 -30.95
C MET A 1 28.24 10.24 -30.73
N GLY A 2 28.48 9.03 -30.23
CA GLY A 2 27.44 8.02 -30.04
C GLY A 2 26.61 8.38 -28.81
N SER A 3 25.30 8.53 -28.99
CA SER A 3 24.35 8.60 -27.88
C SER A 3 24.35 7.24 -27.17
N VAL A 4 24.83 7.23 -25.93
CA VAL A 4 24.62 6.10 -25.02
C VAL A 4 23.11 6.04 -24.79
N LYS A 5 22.45 5.05 -25.38
CA LYS A 5 21.11 4.65 -24.93
C LYS A 5 21.32 4.07 -23.55
N GLU A 6 20.99 4.83 -22.51
CA GLU A 6 20.82 4.27 -21.17
C GLU A 6 19.75 3.19 -21.29
N SER A 7 20.18 1.94 -21.16
CA SER A 7 19.27 0.82 -21.03
C SER A 7 18.58 0.96 -19.69
N VAL A 8 17.36 1.50 -19.69
CA VAL A 8 16.48 1.51 -18.52
C VAL A 8 16.38 0.06 -18.04
N PRO A 9 16.78 -0.26 -16.79
CA PRO A 9 16.61 -1.61 -16.28
C PRO A 9 15.11 -1.91 -16.26
N ASN A 10 14.69 -2.99 -16.90
CA ASN A 10 13.30 -3.45 -16.83
C ASN A 10 13.08 -4.08 -15.45
N PHE A 11 12.40 -3.37 -14.55
CA PHE A 11 12.09 -3.83 -13.20
C PHE A 11 10.76 -4.59 -13.18
N LEU A 12 10.73 -5.76 -13.82
CA LEU A 12 9.56 -6.64 -13.77
C LEU A 12 9.61 -7.49 -12.50
N LEU A 13 8.53 -7.46 -11.71
CA LEU A 13 8.15 -8.64 -10.93
C LEU A 13 8.02 -9.79 -11.94
N ARG A 14 9.00 -10.69 -11.99
CA ARG A 14 8.93 -11.86 -12.88
C ARG A 14 7.62 -12.56 -12.60
N LYS A 15 6.76 -12.73 -13.63
CA LYS A 15 5.62 -13.65 -13.54
C LYS A 15 6.19 -14.98 -13.04
N PRO A 16 5.78 -15.45 -11.86
CA PRO A 16 6.36 -16.65 -11.29
C PRO A 16 6.04 -17.82 -12.21
N SER A 17 7.07 -18.57 -12.61
CA SER A 17 6.95 -19.77 -13.46
C SER A 17 6.30 -20.95 -12.73
N ARG A 18 5.92 -20.75 -11.47
CA ARG A 18 5.26 -21.71 -10.56
C ARG A 18 4.15 -20.96 -9.81
N PRO A 19 3.10 -21.66 -9.31
CA PRO A 19 2.13 -21.02 -8.43
C PRO A 19 2.89 -20.35 -7.28
N PHE A 20 2.73 -19.04 -7.17
CA PHE A 20 3.32 -18.29 -6.08
C PHE A 20 2.66 -18.75 -4.79
N ASN A 21 3.45 -19.28 -3.87
CA ASN A 21 2.99 -19.55 -2.51
C ASN A 21 3.20 -18.26 -1.69
N PRO A 22 2.13 -17.54 -1.30
CA PRO A 22 2.23 -16.30 -0.52
C PRO A 22 2.81 -16.49 0.88
N TYR A 23 2.97 -17.74 1.32
CA TYR A 23 3.50 -18.06 2.64
C TYR A 23 4.96 -18.53 2.63
N VAL A 24 5.65 -18.49 1.49
CA VAL A 24 7.10 -18.75 1.48
C VAL A 24 7.79 -17.67 2.33
N GLY A 25 8.57 -18.09 3.33
CA GLY A 25 9.21 -17.22 4.32
C GLY A 25 8.39 -16.98 5.58
N TRP A 26 7.09 -17.29 5.57
CA TRP A 26 6.21 -17.13 6.73
C TRP A 26 6.12 -18.41 7.56
N ASN A 27 6.19 -18.28 8.88
CA ASN A 27 5.90 -19.33 9.86
C ASN A 27 4.44 -19.21 10.31
N THR A 28 3.67 -20.30 10.29
CA THR A 28 2.28 -20.32 10.78
C THR A 28 2.19 -21.02 12.13
N TYR A 29 1.58 -20.36 13.11
CA TYR A 29 1.38 -20.87 14.46
C TYR A 29 -0.08 -21.32 14.67
N ALA A 30 -0.30 -22.17 15.67
CA ALA A 30 -1.59 -22.80 15.95
C ALA A 30 -2.71 -21.81 16.32
N ASP A 31 -2.36 -20.59 16.71
CA ASP A 31 -3.27 -19.48 17.02
C ASP A 31 -3.60 -18.59 15.81
N LYS A 32 -3.23 -19.04 14.60
CA LYS A 32 -3.35 -18.32 13.32
C LYS A 32 -2.41 -17.12 13.18
N GLN A 33 -1.46 -16.92 14.09
CA GLN A 33 -0.39 -15.95 13.83
C GLN A 33 0.47 -16.47 12.69
N ILE A 34 0.65 -15.64 11.68
CA ILE A 34 1.57 -15.90 10.59
C ILE A 34 2.69 -14.88 10.75
N VAL A 35 3.92 -15.34 11.01
CA VAL A 35 5.06 -14.48 11.33
C VAL A 35 6.13 -14.59 10.25
N PHE A 36 6.61 -13.46 9.79
CA PHE A 36 7.78 -13.33 8.93
C PHE A 36 8.85 -12.55 9.69
N GLN A 37 10.10 -13.04 9.64
CA GLN A 37 11.26 -12.38 10.24
C GLN A 37 12.23 -11.99 9.14
N TYR A 38 12.76 -10.77 9.21
CA TYR A 38 13.78 -10.28 8.30
C TYR A 38 14.94 -9.70 9.12
N ASP A 39 16.11 -10.30 8.97
CA ASP A 39 17.25 -10.05 9.87
C ASP A 39 18.13 -8.88 9.44
N GLU A 40 17.94 -8.36 8.23
CA GLU A 40 18.72 -7.25 7.70
C GLU A 40 18.09 -5.90 8.07
N PRO A 41 18.88 -4.82 8.23
CA PRO A 41 18.33 -3.50 8.48
C PRO A 41 17.41 -3.03 7.34
N ILE A 42 16.25 -2.52 7.73
CA ILE A 42 15.18 -2.11 6.82
C ILE A 42 15.14 -0.60 6.75
N MET A 43 15.11 -0.10 5.53
CA MET A 43 14.88 1.31 5.24
C MET A 43 13.39 1.61 5.14
N ARG A 44 12.62 0.72 4.50
CA ARG A 44 11.19 0.89 4.26
C ARG A 44 10.47 -0.44 4.08
N TRP A 45 9.18 -0.48 4.38
CA TRP A 45 8.31 -1.61 4.06
C TRP A 45 6.92 -1.15 3.61
N ASP A 46 6.15 -2.05 3.00
CA ASP A 46 4.73 -1.87 2.69
C ASP A 46 3.99 -3.21 2.66
N ALA A 47 2.68 -3.18 2.88
CA ALA A 47 1.82 -4.35 2.71
C ALA A 47 1.55 -4.65 1.23
N HIS A 48 1.44 -5.92 0.91
CA HIS A 48 1.11 -6.41 -0.42
C HIS A 48 0.17 -7.60 -0.28
N PRO A 49 -0.77 -7.89 -1.21
CA PRO A 49 -1.64 -9.09 -1.14
C PRO A 49 -0.92 -10.45 -1.11
N ARG A 50 0.41 -10.41 -1.21
CA ARG A 50 1.30 -11.57 -1.23
C ARG A 50 2.17 -11.59 0.03
N GLY A 51 1.97 -10.69 0.99
CA GLY A 51 2.74 -10.53 2.23
C GLY A 51 3.31 -9.12 2.39
N VAL A 52 4.63 -8.98 2.57
CA VAL A 52 5.29 -7.67 2.79
C VAL A 52 6.35 -7.41 1.73
N ILE A 53 6.44 -6.16 1.26
CA ILE A 53 7.56 -5.67 0.46
C ILE A 53 8.51 -4.94 1.40
N ILE A 54 9.81 -5.21 1.32
CA ILE A 54 10.84 -4.59 2.16
C ILE A 54 11.97 -4.04 1.30
N GLU A 55 12.42 -2.84 1.64
CA GLU A 55 13.64 -2.21 1.15
C GLU A 55 14.71 -2.24 2.26
N SER A 56 15.91 -2.71 1.90
CA SER A 56 17.05 -2.82 2.82
C SER A 56 18.27 -2.03 2.31
N HIS A 57 19.29 -1.86 3.15
CA HIS A 57 20.56 -1.22 2.75
C HIS A 57 21.33 -1.95 1.66
N LYS A 58 21.05 -3.25 1.45
CA LYS A 58 21.55 -4.00 0.29
C LYS A 58 20.88 -3.60 -1.01
N ALA A 59 19.98 -2.62 -0.94
CA ALA A 59 19.53 -1.90 -2.09
C ALA A 59 18.64 -2.82 -2.98
N GLU A 60 17.84 -3.65 -2.29
CA GLU A 60 17.00 -4.73 -2.82
C GLU A 60 15.57 -4.60 -2.29
N LEU A 61 14.58 -4.87 -3.16
CA LEU A 61 13.19 -5.11 -2.75
C LEU A 61 12.91 -6.60 -2.66
N SER A 62 12.37 -7.04 -1.52
CA SER A 62 12.05 -8.45 -1.25
C SER A 62 10.58 -8.61 -0.90
N VAL A 63 9.94 -9.66 -1.42
CA VAL A 63 8.58 -10.05 -1.03
C VAL A 63 8.66 -11.33 -0.21
N ASN A 64 8.43 -11.22 1.11
CA ASN A 64 8.55 -12.31 2.09
C ASN A 64 9.90 -13.03 2.06
N GLY A 65 11.00 -12.29 1.92
CA GLY A 65 12.34 -12.88 1.86
C GLY A 65 12.67 -13.57 0.54
N ASN A 66 11.72 -13.69 -0.40
CA ASN A 66 12.07 -14.04 -1.78
C ASN A 66 12.53 -12.77 -2.49
N GLU A 67 13.82 -12.77 -2.83
CA GLU A 67 14.41 -11.79 -3.74
C GLU A 67 13.62 -11.78 -5.05
N THR A 68 12.76 -10.79 -5.20
CA THR A 68 12.21 -10.45 -6.50
C THR A 68 12.95 -9.19 -6.88
N ALA A 69 14.13 -9.36 -7.48
CA ALA A 69 15.07 -8.28 -7.74
C ALA A 69 14.43 -7.12 -8.52
N LEU A 70 13.80 -6.20 -7.80
CA LEU A 70 13.64 -4.82 -8.20
C LEU A 70 14.95 -4.20 -7.75
N ARG A 71 15.91 -4.07 -8.68
CA ARG A 71 17.19 -3.43 -8.32
C ARG A 71 16.92 -2.02 -7.81
N THR A 72 17.85 -1.62 -7.00
CA THR A 72 17.95 -0.41 -6.22
C THR A 72 17.43 0.87 -6.87
N PRO A 73 16.73 1.73 -6.12
CA PRO A 73 16.79 3.17 -6.35
C PRO A 73 18.26 3.62 -6.26
N ILE A 74 18.88 4.00 -7.38
CA ILE A 74 20.23 4.60 -7.35
C ILE A 74 20.18 5.78 -6.36
N GLU A 75 21.18 5.89 -5.48
CA GLU A 75 21.28 7.01 -4.54
C GLU A 75 21.16 8.35 -5.30
N GLY A 76 20.17 9.16 -4.96
CA GLY A 76 19.81 10.39 -5.69
C GLY A 76 18.80 10.22 -6.83
N SER A 77 18.19 9.04 -7.00
CA SER A 77 17.07 8.85 -7.93
C SER A 77 15.73 9.25 -7.32
N ASP A 78 14.87 9.88 -8.12
CA ASP A 78 13.49 10.22 -7.74
C ASP A 78 12.55 9.00 -7.75
N PHE A 79 13.11 7.79 -7.63
CA PHE A 79 12.37 6.54 -7.69
C PHE A 79 11.85 6.15 -6.32
N MET A 80 10.52 6.02 -6.22
CA MET A 80 9.82 5.53 -5.04
C MET A 80 8.94 4.35 -5.43
N TRP A 81 8.74 3.40 -4.51
CA TRP A 81 7.86 2.26 -4.72
C TRP A 81 6.80 2.19 -3.62
N TYR A 82 5.65 1.59 -3.92
CA TYR A 82 4.53 1.41 -3.00
C TYR A 82 3.82 0.09 -3.27
N GLY A 83 3.20 -0.47 -2.23
CA GLY A 83 2.36 -1.65 -2.32
C GLY A 83 1.20 -1.41 -3.29
N HIS A 84 0.99 -2.36 -4.18
CA HIS A 84 -0.16 -2.35 -5.08
C HIS A 84 -0.70 -3.76 -5.23
N CYS A 85 -2.02 -3.93 -5.38
CA CYS A 85 -2.59 -5.28 -5.34
C CYS A 85 -2.15 -6.18 -6.52
N LYS A 86 -1.72 -5.54 -7.62
CA LYS A 86 -1.18 -6.17 -8.83
C LYS A 86 0.36 -6.18 -8.89
N GLY A 87 1.06 -5.93 -7.77
CA GLY A 87 2.51 -5.87 -7.70
C GLY A 87 3.01 -4.63 -6.96
N PHE A 88 3.65 -3.70 -7.64
CA PHE A 88 4.07 -2.44 -7.01
C PHE A 88 3.77 -1.25 -7.90
N LEU A 89 3.49 -0.12 -7.27
CA LEU A 89 3.41 1.17 -7.92
C LEU A 89 4.79 1.83 -7.83
N ALA A 90 5.41 2.04 -8.99
CA ALA A 90 6.62 2.84 -9.12
C ALA A 90 6.25 4.30 -9.38
N ARG A 91 6.90 5.21 -8.66
CA ARG A 91 6.85 6.65 -8.92
C ARG A 91 8.25 7.12 -9.32
N ARG A 92 8.32 7.89 -10.40
CA ARG A 92 9.54 8.56 -10.88
C ARG A 92 9.20 10.02 -11.13
N GLY A 93 9.57 10.90 -10.20
CA GLY A 93 9.10 12.30 -10.23
C GLY A 93 7.57 12.38 -10.24
N ASN A 94 7.00 12.85 -11.35
CA ASN A 94 5.56 13.01 -11.59
C ASN A 94 4.94 11.89 -12.44
N THR A 95 5.67 10.80 -12.67
CA THR A 95 5.21 9.62 -13.41
C THR A 95 4.90 8.48 -12.45
N PHE A 96 3.75 7.81 -12.66
CA PHE A 96 3.37 6.58 -11.98
C PHE A 96 3.28 5.42 -12.95
N LEU A 97 3.96 4.33 -12.62
CA LEU A 97 4.04 3.11 -13.41
C LEU A 97 3.59 1.93 -12.55
N LEU A 98 2.69 1.09 -13.06
CA LEU A 98 2.43 -0.21 -12.46
C LEU A 98 3.53 -1.18 -12.92
N ASN A 99 4.17 -1.83 -11.94
CA ASN A 99 5.24 -2.81 -12.17
C ASN A 99 6.37 -2.28 -13.07
N ASP A 100 6.65 -0.97 -12.95
CA ASP A 100 7.65 -0.24 -13.74
C ASP A 100 7.50 -0.34 -15.27
N ALA A 101 6.31 -0.68 -15.74
CA ALA A 101 6.06 -0.93 -17.16
C ALA A 101 4.82 -0.18 -17.65
N ASP A 102 3.69 -0.37 -16.98
CA ASP A 102 2.42 0.16 -17.44
C ASP A 102 2.23 1.58 -16.90
N LEU A 103 2.27 2.58 -17.78
CA LEU A 103 2.01 3.98 -17.41
C LEU A 103 0.57 4.12 -16.91
N LEU A 104 0.43 4.57 -15.65
CA LEU A 104 -0.86 4.87 -15.05
C LEU A 104 -1.16 6.36 -15.09
N TYR A 105 -0.17 7.21 -14.83
CA TYR A 105 -0.32 8.65 -14.84
C TYR A 105 1.01 9.35 -15.07
N GLU A 106 0.96 10.49 -15.77
CA GLU A 106 2.06 11.44 -15.89
C GLU A 106 1.49 12.87 -15.88
N GLY A 107 1.97 13.70 -14.97
CA GLY A 107 1.57 15.10 -14.87
C GLY A 107 1.65 15.64 -13.45
N GLU A 108 1.35 16.92 -13.26
CA GLU A 108 1.30 17.55 -11.94
C GLU A 108 0.12 17.05 -11.11
N TRP A 109 0.29 16.99 -9.80
CA TRP A 109 -0.72 16.54 -8.83
C TRP A 109 -0.45 17.17 -7.47
N ASP A 110 -1.50 17.28 -6.66
CA ASP A 110 -1.43 17.86 -5.31
C ASP A 110 -1.20 16.75 -4.26
N ASP A 111 -1.86 15.59 -4.41
CA ASP A 111 -1.61 14.35 -3.65
C ASP A 111 -1.97 13.11 -4.49
N TRP A 112 -1.66 11.91 -4.02
CA TRP A 112 -2.01 10.66 -4.68
C TRP A 112 -2.04 9.47 -3.72
N ARG A 113 -2.78 8.40 -4.06
CA ARG A 113 -2.78 7.13 -3.32
C ARG A 113 -2.85 5.94 -4.28
N SER A 114 -2.37 4.78 -3.82
CA SER A 114 -2.51 3.51 -4.52
C SER A 114 -3.99 3.13 -4.61
N HIS A 115 -4.43 2.62 -5.76
CA HIS A 115 -5.80 2.15 -5.98
C HIS A 115 -5.76 0.76 -6.59
N PRO A 116 -6.68 -0.18 -6.28
CA PRO A 116 -6.67 -1.50 -6.91
C PRO A 116 -6.70 -1.51 -8.45
N GLU A 117 -7.21 -0.43 -9.05
CA GLU A 117 -7.29 -0.21 -10.49
C GLU A 117 -6.21 0.73 -11.05
N GLY A 118 -5.26 1.19 -10.23
CA GLY A 118 -4.15 2.04 -10.67
C GLY A 118 -3.71 3.02 -9.59
N VAL A 119 -3.80 4.32 -9.88
CA VAL A 119 -3.45 5.39 -8.95
C VAL A 119 -4.60 6.39 -8.87
N VAL A 120 -4.98 6.80 -7.65
CA VAL A 120 -5.86 7.96 -7.48
C VAL A 120 -4.98 9.21 -7.43
N ILE A 121 -5.31 10.18 -8.26
CA ILE A 121 -4.64 11.48 -8.35
C ILE A 121 -5.56 12.55 -7.77
N TYR A 122 -5.06 13.28 -6.78
CA TYR A 122 -5.71 14.47 -6.26
C TYR A 122 -5.20 15.69 -7.02
N LYS A 123 -6.13 16.44 -7.60
CA LYS A 123 -5.84 17.68 -8.31
C LYS A 123 -7.06 18.60 -8.28
N GLU A 124 -6.87 19.86 -7.92
CA GLU A 124 -7.92 20.90 -8.01
C GLU A 124 -9.23 20.46 -7.30
N HIS A 125 -9.13 20.05 -6.03
CA HIS A 125 -10.28 19.62 -5.21
C HIS A 125 -11.05 18.40 -5.76
N THR A 126 -10.41 17.60 -6.62
CA THR A 126 -11.00 16.43 -7.26
C THR A 126 -10.06 15.22 -7.25
N LEU A 127 -10.62 14.04 -6.97
CA LEU A 127 -9.92 12.76 -7.00
C LEU A 127 -10.25 12.03 -8.31
N TYR A 128 -9.21 11.76 -9.10
CA TYR A 128 -9.31 11.11 -10.41
C TYR A 128 -8.64 9.74 -10.39
N LEU A 129 -9.28 8.74 -10.98
CA LEU A 129 -8.59 7.50 -11.31
C LEU A 129 -7.66 7.72 -12.50
N ASN A 130 -6.37 7.41 -12.33
CA ASN A 130 -5.33 7.50 -13.36
C ASN A 130 -5.23 8.91 -14.00
N GLY A 131 -5.68 9.95 -13.28
CA GLY A 131 -5.51 11.37 -13.63
C GLY A 131 -6.24 11.88 -14.87
N GLY A 132 -7.23 11.18 -15.43
CA GLY A 132 -7.97 11.72 -16.58
C GLY A 132 -9.21 10.98 -17.09
N GLY A 133 -9.62 9.86 -16.49
CA GLY A 133 -10.76 9.07 -16.98
C GLY A 133 -12.02 9.24 -16.13
N ASP A 134 -11.91 8.91 -14.85
CA ASP A 134 -13.06 8.78 -13.96
C ASP A 134 -12.89 9.65 -12.71
N VAL A 135 -13.87 10.52 -12.47
CA VAL A 135 -13.96 11.29 -11.24
C VAL A 135 -14.50 10.37 -10.14
N LEU A 136 -13.66 10.07 -9.16
CA LEU A 136 -14.04 9.26 -8.01
C LEU A 136 -14.77 10.10 -6.96
N TYR A 137 -14.34 11.35 -6.79
CA TYR A 137 -14.90 12.26 -5.80
C TYR A 137 -14.57 13.72 -6.11
N THR A 138 -15.52 14.62 -5.86
CA THR A 138 -15.33 16.07 -5.90
C THR A 138 -15.86 16.67 -4.60
N GLY A 139 -15.04 17.46 -3.92
CA GLY A 139 -15.41 18.08 -2.66
C GLY A 139 -14.26 18.85 -2.03
N ASP A 140 -14.60 19.69 -1.06
CA ASP A 140 -13.66 20.59 -0.42
C ASP A 140 -12.74 19.83 0.54
N LEU A 141 -11.62 19.32 0.02
CA LEU A 141 -10.67 18.43 0.70
C LEU A 141 -9.73 19.16 1.70
N GLU A 142 -9.98 20.43 2.03
CA GLU A 142 -9.08 21.32 2.80
C GLU A 142 -8.76 20.88 4.26
N ALA A 143 -9.26 19.72 4.70
CA ALA A 143 -8.94 19.11 6.00
C ALA A 143 -8.96 17.56 6.00
N TRP A 144 -8.71 16.91 4.85
CA TRP A 144 -9.14 15.53 4.61
C TRP A 144 -7.96 14.57 4.44
N GLU A 145 -7.94 13.50 5.22
CA GLU A 145 -7.25 12.27 4.83
C GLU A 145 -8.16 11.47 3.88
N TRP A 146 -7.56 10.80 2.90
CA TRP A 146 -8.28 9.97 1.95
C TRP A 146 -7.38 8.81 1.48
N ASP A 147 -8.01 7.74 1.01
CA ASP A 147 -7.33 6.54 0.53
C ASP A 147 -8.10 5.84 -0.59
N GLY A 148 -7.39 5.07 -1.41
CA GLY A 148 -7.99 4.29 -2.49
C GLY A 148 -8.73 3.07 -1.94
N HIS A 149 -9.92 2.80 -2.48
CA HIS A 149 -10.71 1.63 -2.11
C HIS A 149 -11.21 0.91 -3.37
N LEU A 150 -11.45 -0.39 -3.33
CA LEU A 150 -11.88 -1.14 -4.52
C LEU A 150 -13.19 -0.63 -5.13
N GLU A 151 -14.00 0.09 -4.35
CA GLU A 151 -15.27 0.71 -4.77
C GLU A 151 -15.14 2.22 -5.04
N GLY A 152 -13.93 2.77 -5.12
CA GLY A 152 -13.65 4.19 -5.36
C GLY A 152 -12.67 4.77 -4.35
N VAL A 153 -13.13 5.69 -3.50
CA VAL A 153 -12.28 6.35 -2.50
C VAL A 153 -12.93 6.37 -1.13
N ILE A 154 -12.13 6.21 -0.09
CA ILE A 154 -12.54 6.49 1.28
C ILE A 154 -12.04 7.88 1.62
N VAL A 155 -12.92 8.69 2.19
CA VAL A 155 -12.64 10.07 2.59
C VAL A 155 -12.98 10.25 4.06
N GLN A 156 -12.12 10.96 4.77
CA GLN A 156 -12.37 11.38 6.15
C GLN A 156 -12.93 12.79 6.18
N TYR A 157 -13.99 12.98 6.95
CA TYR A 157 -14.54 14.28 7.29
C TYR A 157 -14.84 14.35 8.79
N GLN A 158 -14.09 15.19 9.51
CA GLN A 158 -14.18 15.29 10.97
C GLN A 158 -14.01 13.91 11.66
N ASP A 159 -15.02 13.46 12.40
CA ASP A 159 -15.08 12.17 13.10
C ASP A 159 -15.69 11.05 12.24
N GLN A 160 -15.94 11.30 10.95
CA GLN A 160 -16.58 10.35 10.04
C GLN A 160 -15.63 9.89 8.94
N ILE A 161 -15.77 8.63 8.59
CA ILE A 161 -15.09 8.03 7.43
C ILE A 161 -16.17 7.53 6.49
N LEU A 162 -16.13 7.99 5.24
CA LEU A 162 -17.16 7.80 4.24
C LEU A 162 -16.56 7.14 2.98
N LEU A 163 -17.23 6.13 2.45
CA LEU A 163 -16.97 5.62 1.11
C LEU A 163 -17.65 6.52 0.08
N ASN A 164 -16.87 7.01 -0.88
CA ASN A 164 -17.27 7.93 -1.95
C ASN A 164 -18.03 9.18 -1.43
N GLY A 165 -17.73 9.60 -0.20
CA GLY A 165 -18.42 10.70 0.49
C GLY A 165 -19.90 10.46 0.80
N LYS A 166 -20.40 9.23 0.67
CA LYS A 166 -21.84 8.90 0.78
C LYS A 166 -22.12 7.86 1.86
N THR A 167 -21.42 6.74 1.81
CA THR A 167 -21.71 5.62 2.71
C THR A 167 -20.81 5.71 3.94
N GLN A 168 -21.39 5.94 5.11
CA GLN A 168 -20.62 5.99 6.36
C GLN A 168 -20.07 4.60 6.70
N LEU A 169 -18.74 4.49 6.74
CA LEU A 169 -18.02 3.28 7.14
C LEU A 169 -17.68 3.30 8.63
N TYR A 170 -17.46 4.50 9.19
CA TYR A 170 -17.10 4.68 10.59
C TYR A 170 -17.54 6.06 11.10
N LYS A 171 -17.85 6.15 12.40
CA LYS A 171 -18.05 7.42 13.11
C LYS A 171 -17.55 7.33 14.55
N GLY A 172 -16.75 8.30 14.96
CA GLY A 172 -16.22 8.46 16.32
C GLY A 172 -14.74 8.84 16.33
N GLU A 173 -14.15 8.85 17.52
CA GLU A 173 -12.72 9.10 17.67
C GLU A 173 -11.89 7.90 17.22
N PHE A 174 -10.72 8.17 16.64
CA PHE A 174 -9.70 7.21 16.23
C PHE A 174 -8.35 7.91 16.16
N ASP A 175 -7.27 7.13 16.22
CA ASP A 175 -5.91 7.67 16.09
C ASP A 175 -5.49 7.76 14.61
N THR A 176 -5.82 6.74 13.82
CA THR A 176 -5.56 6.66 12.38
C THR A 176 -6.46 5.60 11.74
N TRP A 177 -6.45 5.50 10.41
CA TRP A 177 -7.21 4.52 9.64
C TRP A 177 -6.52 4.19 8.32
N LEU A 178 -6.85 3.03 7.75
CA LEU A 178 -6.43 2.62 6.41
C LEU A 178 -7.59 1.96 5.67
N ALA A 179 -7.64 2.12 4.34
CA ALA A 179 -8.61 1.41 3.52
C ALA A 179 -8.36 -0.10 3.58
N HIS A 180 -9.44 -0.87 3.63
CA HIS A 180 -9.40 -2.33 3.56
C HIS A 180 -10.42 -2.78 2.52
N PRO A 181 -10.21 -3.89 1.77
CA PRO A 181 -11.20 -4.35 0.79
C PRO A 181 -12.60 -4.70 1.33
N ARG A 182 -12.81 -4.58 2.64
CA ARG A 182 -14.10 -4.79 3.31
C ARG A 182 -14.64 -3.49 3.90
N GLY A 183 -14.02 -2.34 3.62
CA GLY A 183 -14.34 -1.01 4.16
C GLY A 183 -13.12 -0.29 4.74
N VAL A 184 -13.12 0.00 6.04
CA VAL A 184 -12.03 0.72 6.73
C VAL A 184 -11.61 0.00 8.00
N ILE A 185 -10.31 -0.07 8.24
CA ILE A 185 -9.76 -0.45 9.54
C ILE A 185 -9.34 0.83 10.25
N VAL A 186 -9.87 1.06 11.44
CA VAL A 186 -9.51 2.18 12.30
C VAL A 186 -8.67 1.70 13.48
N GLN A 187 -7.73 2.53 13.92
CA GLN A 187 -6.97 2.32 15.13
C GLN A 187 -7.56 3.14 16.27
N GLN A 188 -7.74 2.48 17.43
CA GLN A 188 -8.14 3.10 18.69
C GLN A 188 -7.26 2.59 19.82
N GLY A 189 -6.26 3.36 20.20
CA GLY A 189 -5.17 2.95 21.07
C GLY A 189 -4.53 1.66 20.56
N ASN A 190 -4.67 0.60 21.35
CA ASN A 190 -4.11 -0.72 21.09
C ASN A 190 -5.09 -1.67 20.39
N ARG A 191 -6.11 -1.14 19.69
CA ARG A 191 -7.11 -1.94 18.99
C ARG A 191 -7.22 -1.53 17.53
N LEU A 192 -7.31 -2.52 16.66
CA LEU A 192 -7.70 -2.34 15.27
C LEU A 192 -9.15 -2.81 15.11
N ILE A 193 -9.99 -2.01 14.45
CA ILE A 193 -11.43 -2.27 14.32
C ILE A 193 -11.84 -2.11 12.86
N LEU A 194 -12.50 -3.12 12.30
CA LEU A 194 -13.08 -3.06 10.95
C LEU A 194 -14.50 -2.49 10.99
N ASN A 195 -14.74 -1.38 10.27
CA ASN A 195 -16.04 -0.72 10.03
C ASN A 195 -16.92 -0.38 11.25
N THR A 196 -16.41 -0.37 12.49
CA THR A 196 -17.13 -0.28 13.80
C THR A 196 -17.52 -1.60 14.49
N GLN A 197 -17.45 -2.76 13.83
CA GLN A 197 -18.14 -3.96 14.32
C GLN A 197 -17.21 -5.03 14.88
N LYS A 198 -16.02 -5.18 14.29
CA LYS A 198 -15.13 -6.31 14.57
C LYS A 198 -13.78 -5.78 15.04
N VAL A 199 -13.43 -6.05 16.29
CA VAL A 199 -12.05 -5.93 16.75
C VAL A 199 -11.25 -7.01 16.02
N VAL A 200 -10.29 -6.56 15.20
CA VAL A 200 -9.47 -7.45 14.38
C VAL A 200 -8.19 -7.85 15.09
N TYR A 201 -7.71 -6.97 15.98
CA TYR A 201 -6.55 -7.20 16.83
C TYR A 201 -6.66 -6.32 18.07
N GLU A 202 -6.14 -6.82 19.19
CA GLU A 202 -5.97 -6.09 20.45
C GLU A 202 -4.61 -6.42 21.05
N GLY A 203 -3.81 -5.38 21.31
CA GLY A 203 -2.44 -5.47 21.83
C GLY A 203 -1.62 -4.25 21.45
N GLU A 204 -0.39 -4.15 21.93
CA GLU A 204 0.51 -3.05 21.52
C GLU A 204 0.74 -3.07 20.01
N ILE A 205 0.59 -1.91 19.37
CA ILE A 205 0.77 -1.70 17.93
C ILE A 205 1.82 -0.60 17.76
N THR A 206 2.93 -0.91 17.12
CA THR A 206 3.96 0.09 16.78
C THR A 206 3.75 0.61 15.37
N GLU A 207 3.55 -0.30 14.41
CA GLU A 207 3.22 0.01 13.03
C GLU A 207 2.27 -1.08 12.49
N TRP A 208 1.39 -0.70 11.57
CA TRP A 208 0.50 -1.65 10.91
C TRP A 208 0.13 -1.17 9.51
N ALA A 209 -0.28 -2.12 8.69
CA ALA A 209 -0.79 -1.88 7.35
C ALA A 209 -1.98 -2.80 7.07
N SER A 210 -2.90 -2.30 6.26
CA SER A 210 -4.04 -3.07 5.76
C SER A 210 -3.58 -4.10 4.74
N HIS A 211 -4.10 -5.32 4.83
CA HIS A 211 -3.88 -6.39 3.87
C HIS A 211 -5.24 -6.90 3.39
N PRO A 212 -5.44 -7.31 2.12
CA PRO A 212 -6.76 -7.73 1.64
C PRO A 212 -7.44 -8.83 2.46
N ASP A 213 -6.63 -9.73 3.00
CA ASP A 213 -7.07 -10.84 3.85
C ASP A 213 -6.95 -10.56 5.35
N GLY A 214 -6.53 -9.35 5.77
CA GLY A 214 -6.30 -9.07 7.18
C GLY A 214 -5.53 -7.80 7.52
N VAL A 215 -4.72 -7.88 8.57
CA VAL A 215 -3.79 -6.80 8.95
C VAL A 215 -2.39 -7.37 9.12
N ILE A 216 -1.39 -6.61 8.66
CA ILE A 216 0.00 -6.88 8.92
C ILE A 216 0.48 -5.86 9.93
N MET A 217 1.07 -6.32 11.02
CA MET A 217 1.66 -5.47 12.04
C MET A 217 3.15 -5.73 12.13
N LYS A 218 3.91 -4.70 12.43
CA LYS A 218 5.35 -4.81 12.65
C LYS A 218 5.66 -4.59 14.13
N LYS A 219 6.39 -5.53 14.71
CA LYS A 219 6.94 -5.46 16.06
C LYS A 219 8.41 -5.84 15.99
N ASP A 220 9.29 -4.88 16.24
CA ASP A 220 10.73 -5.03 16.02
C ASP A 220 11.05 -5.49 14.58
N ASN A 221 11.69 -6.65 14.42
CA ASN A 221 11.99 -7.28 13.13
C ASN A 221 11.01 -8.40 12.76
N LEU A 222 9.82 -8.40 13.36
CA LEU A 222 8.76 -9.39 13.12
C LEU A 222 7.56 -8.71 12.46
N TRP A 223 7.12 -9.28 11.34
CA TRP A 223 5.83 -8.98 10.74
C TRP A 223 4.85 -10.07 11.14
N ILE A 224 3.75 -9.66 11.76
CA ILE A 224 2.70 -10.55 12.22
C ILE A 224 1.47 -10.27 11.38
N PHE A 225 1.01 -11.28 10.66
CA PHE A 225 -0.21 -11.23 9.87
C PHE A 225 -1.36 -11.88 10.65
N TYR A 226 -2.45 -11.13 10.80
CA TYR A 226 -3.70 -11.56 11.40
C TYR A 226 -4.79 -11.59 10.33
N ALA A 227 -5.26 -12.80 10.00
CA ALA A 227 -6.28 -13.02 8.99
C ALA A 227 -7.70 -12.71 9.48
N LEU A 228 -8.56 -12.21 8.58
CA LEU A 228 -9.91 -11.70 8.86
C LEU A 228 -11.10 -12.55 8.42
#